data_AF-A0A914YII7-F1
#
_entry.id   AF-A0A914YII7-F1
#
_cell.length_a   1.000
_cell.length_b   1.000
_cell.length_c   1.000
_cell.angle_alpha   90.00
_cell.angle_beta   90.00
_cell.angle_gamma   90.00
#
_symmetry.space_group_name_H-M   'P 1'
#
loop_
_entity.id
_entity.type
_entity.pdbx_description
1 polymer ?
#
loop_
_entity_poly.entity_id
_entity_poly.type
_entity_poly.pdbx_seq_one_letter_code
_entity_poly.pdbx_strand_id
1 'polypeptide(L)'
;MRGLLQAWVTALGTASSSATLPMTFRCLEENLGVDRRVTRFVLPVGATINMDGTALYEAVAAIFIAQMNGVNLSLGQVVTVSLTATLASIGAASVPSAGLVTMLLVLTAVGLPVNDVSLIVAVDWLLDRFRTSINVIGDAFGAGIVDHYCKEQFAQHDLEHNRHLSNAYAHPEAAALLLKDKRLSNAKQHEGGGYNALSTEETPR
;
A
#
# COMPACT_ATOMS: atom_id res chain seq x y z
N MET A 1 -8.08 12.38 14.04
CA MET A 1 -8.78 11.27 14.74
C MET A 1 -10.30 11.29 14.60
N ARG A 2 -11.03 12.33 15.03
CA ARG A 2 -12.51 12.32 14.94
C ARG A 2 -13.06 12.06 13.52
N GLY A 3 -12.44 12.63 12.49
CA GLY A 3 -12.82 12.40 11.09
C GLY A 3 -12.59 10.97 10.57
N LEU A 4 -11.81 10.13 11.27
CA LEU A 4 -11.51 8.75 10.89
C LEU A 4 -12.34 7.71 11.66
N LEU A 5 -13.19 8.14 12.60
CA LEU A 5 -13.89 7.24 13.51
C LEU A 5 -14.69 6.16 12.77
N GLN A 6 -15.36 6.50 11.67
CA GLN A 6 -16.11 5.53 10.89
C GLN A 6 -15.20 4.49 10.24
N ALA A 7 -14.11 4.91 9.58
CA ALA A 7 -13.15 3.98 9.00
C ALA A 7 -12.53 3.07 10.07
N TRP A 8 -12.19 3.61 11.24
CA TRP A 8 -11.65 2.82 12.35
C TRP A 8 -12.63 1.75 12.86
N VAL A 9 -13.90 2.13 13.10
CA VAL A 9 -14.93 1.18 13.56
C VAL A 9 -15.23 0.14 12.48
N THR A 10 -15.25 0.53 11.20
CA THR A 10 -15.43 -0.42 10.08
C THR A 10 -14.26 -1.41 9.99
N ALA A 11 -13.01 -0.96 10.17
CA ALA A 11 -11.85 -1.85 10.23
C ALA A 11 -11.96 -2.84 11.40
N LEU A 12 -12.35 -2.35 12.57
CA LEU A 12 -12.54 -3.17 13.77
C LEU A 12 -13.66 -4.21 13.58
N GLY A 13 -14.72 -3.87 12.85
CA GLY A 13 -15.83 -4.78 12.57
C GLY A 13 -15.49 -5.82 11.51
N THR A 14 -14.85 -5.40 10.42
CA THR A 14 -14.59 -6.25 9.24
C THR A 14 -13.32 -7.08 9.35
N ALA A 15 -12.34 -6.65 10.16
CA ALA A 15 -10.98 -7.20 10.19
C ALA A 15 -10.30 -7.23 8.80
N SER A 16 -10.68 -6.31 7.90
CA SER A 16 -10.07 -6.21 6.58
C SER A 16 -9.79 -4.76 6.16
N SER A 17 -8.51 -4.47 5.86
CA SER A 17 -8.08 -3.15 5.39
C SER A 17 -8.64 -2.86 3.99
N SER A 18 -8.68 -3.87 3.13
CA SER A 18 -9.23 -3.74 1.77
C SER A 18 -10.75 -3.50 1.79
N ALA A 19 -11.49 -4.19 2.66
CA ALA A 19 -12.93 -3.95 2.82
C ALA A 19 -13.24 -2.56 3.40
N THR A 20 -12.33 -2.02 4.21
CA THR A 20 -12.49 -0.69 4.84
C THR A 20 -12.06 0.46 3.92
N LEU A 21 -11.27 0.17 2.90
CA LEU A 21 -10.63 1.16 2.02
C LEU A 21 -11.61 2.23 1.47
N PRO A 22 -12.82 1.90 0.97
CA PRO A 22 -13.77 2.92 0.50
C PRO A 22 -14.20 3.89 1.62
N MET A 23 -14.32 3.39 2.84
CA MET A 23 -14.68 4.23 3.99
C MET A 23 -13.52 5.13 4.42
N THR A 24 -12.29 4.63 4.33
CA THR A 24 -11.07 5.41 4.59
C THR A 24 -10.92 6.56 3.58
N PHE A 25 -11.17 6.30 2.29
CA PHE A 25 -11.21 7.34 1.25
C PHE A 25 -12.17 8.47 1.62
N ARG A 26 -13.42 8.14 1.95
CA ARG A 26 -14.43 9.12 2.32
C ARG A 26 -14.04 9.91 3.56
N CYS A 27 -13.52 9.24 4.59
CA CYS A 27 -13.09 9.92 5.81
C CYS A 27 -11.95 10.91 5.56
N LEU A 28 -10.99 10.57 4.70
CA LEU A 28 -9.86 11.46 4.40
C LEU A 28 -10.24 12.61 3.48
N GLU A 29 -11.00 12.33 2.42
CA GLU A 29 -11.38 13.34 1.43
C GLU A 29 -12.50 14.26 1.94
N GLU A 30 -13.57 13.70 2.53
CA GLU A 30 -14.76 14.46 2.93
C GLU A 30 -14.60 15.05 4.35
N ASN A 31 -14.09 14.28 5.31
CA ASN A 31 -14.05 14.75 6.72
C ASN A 31 -12.75 15.49 7.07
N LEU A 32 -11.62 15.13 6.43
CA LEU A 32 -10.30 15.68 6.75
C LEU A 32 -9.73 16.58 5.65
N GLY A 33 -10.33 16.61 4.46
CA GLY A 33 -9.94 17.50 3.36
C GLY A 33 -8.57 17.18 2.75
N VAL A 34 -8.11 15.93 2.85
CA VAL A 34 -6.86 15.47 2.21
C VAL A 34 -7.03 15.46 0.69
N ASP A 35 -6.01 15.90 -0.05
CA ASP A 35 -6.08 15.98 -1.51
C ASP A 35 -6.30 14.59 -2.13
N ARG A 36 -7.24 14.50 -3.10
CA ARG A 36 -7.59 13.24 -3.77
C ARG A 36 -6.42 12.61 -4.51
N ARG A 37 -5.45 13.41 -4.96
CA ARG A 37 -4.21 12.93 -5.60
C ARG A 37 -3.39 12.11 -4.61
N VAL A 38 -3.35 12.53 -3.35
CA VAL A 38 -2.64 11.84 -2.28
C VAL A 38 -3.39 10.58 -1.86
N THR A 39 -4.68 10.68 -1.55
CA THR A 39 -5.47 9.52 -1.08
C THR A 39 -5.46 8.38 -2.10
N ARG A 40 -5.60 8.70 -3.40
CA ARG A 40 -5.64 7.71 -4.49
C ARG A 40 -4.30 7.01 -4.73
N PHE A 41 -3.20 7.59 -4.27
CA PHE A 41 -1.88 6.97 -4.33
C PHE A 41 -1.56 6.24 -3.03
N VAL A 42 -1.66 6.92 -1.89
CA VAL A 42 -1.19 6.42 -0.60
C VAL A 42 -2.07 5.29 -0.07
N LEU A 43 -3.41 5.38 -0.17
CA LEU A 43 -4.27 4.39 0.47
C LEU A 43 -4.24 3.01 -0.19
N PRO A 44 -4.26 2.87 -1.53
CA PRO A 44 -4.14 1.55 -2.16
C PRO A 44 -2.77 0.89 -1.90
N VAL A 45 -1.71 1.69 -1.88
CA VAL A 45 -0.34 1.22 -1.58
C VAL A 45 -0.23 0.83 -0.10
N GLY A 46 -0.69 1.69 0.80
CA GLY A 46 -0.69 1.48 2.25
C GLY A 46 -1.48 0.25 2.66
N ALA A 47 -2.69 0.07 2.14
CA ALA A 47 -3.55 -1.06 2.50
C ALA A 47 -2.91 -2.43 2.20
N THR A 48 -1.90 -2.49 1.34
CA THR A 48 -1.15 -3.71 1.00
C THR A 48 0.18 -3.78 1.74
N ILE A 49 0.95 -2.68 1.78
CA ILE A 49 2.35 -2.69 2.23
C ILE A 49 2.47 -2.31 3.71
N ASN A 50 1.64 -1.39 4.18
CA ASN A 50 1.72 -0.80 5.51
C ASN A 50 0.94 -1.64 6.52
N MET A 51 1.58 -2.73 6.95
CA MET A 51 1.03 -3.72 7.87
C MET A 51 1.76 -3.72 9.23
N ASP A 52 1.98 -2.55 9.82
CA ASP A 52 2.68 -2.39 11.10
C ASP A 52 2.06 -3.21 12.24
N GLY A 53 0.73 -3.26 12.31
CA GLY A 53 0.01 -4.07 13.29
C GLY A 53 0.25 -5.57 13.10
N THR A 54 0.44 -6.02 11.86
CA THR A 54 0.78 -7.42 11.53
C THR A 54 2.23 -7.72 11.95
N ALA A 55 3.18 -6.85 11.61
CA ALA A 55 4.57 -7.01 12.02
C ALA A 55 4.73 -7.05 13.54
N LEU A 56 4.04 -6.14 14.25
CA LEU A 56 4.04 -6.10 15.72
C LEU A 56 3.45 -7.40 16.30
N TYR A 57 2.32 -7.85 15.77
CA TYR A 57 1.70 -9.11 16.19
C TYR A 57 2.64 -10.30 15.99
N GLU A 58 3.27 -10.42 14.82
CA GLU A 58 4.17 -11.54 14.52
C GLU A 58 5.39 -11.55 15.43
N ALA A 59 5.99 -10.38 15.68
CA ALA A 59 7.12 -10.27 16.57
C ALA A 59 6.75 -10.66 18.02
N VAL A 60 5.64 -10.14 18.53
CA VAL A 60 5.17 -10.44 19.89
C VAL A 60 4.77 -11.91 20.02
N ALA A 61 4.08 -12.47 19.02
CA ALA A 61 3.67 -13.87 18.99
C ALA A 61 4.86 -14.83 18.94
N ALA A 62 5.89 -14.54 18.15
CA ALA A 62 7.13 -15.34 18.11
C ALA A 62 7.83 -15.37 19.47
N ILE A 63 7.97 -14.19 20.10
CA ILE A 63 8.58 -14.08 21.43
C ILE A 63 7.75 -14.81 22.47
N PHE A 64 6.42 -14.69 22.42
CA PHE A 64 5.50 -15.40 23.31
C PHE A 64 5.65 -16.92 23.19
N ILE A 65 5.68 -17.47 21.96
CA ILE A 65 5.89 -18.91 21.74
C ILE A 65 7.26 -19.36 22.27
N ALA A 66 8.31 -18.57 22.07
CA ALA A 66 9.63 -18.89 22.61
C ALA A 66 9.60 -18.97 24.15
N GLN A 67 8.97 -17.98 24.81
CA GLN A 67 8.84 -17.94 26.27
C GLN A 67 8.01 -19.09 26.82
N MET A 68 6.90 -19.43 26.17
CA MET A 68 6.04 -20.57 26.52
C MET A 68 6.79 -21.91 26.50
N ASN A 69 7.73 -22.07 25.56
CA ASN A 69 8.55 -23.27 25.42
C ASN A 69 9.84 -23.23 26.26
N GLY A 70 10.06 -22.19 27.07
CA GLY A 70 11.31 -22.01 27.83
C GLY A 70 12.54 -21.79 26.94
N VAL A 71 12.35 -21.36 25.69
CA VAL A 71 13.42 -21.06 24.73
C VAL A 71 13.86 -19.61 24.91
N ASN A 72 15.11 -19.41 25.33
CA ASN A 72 15.72 -18.09 25.36
C ASN A 72 16.21 -17.69 23.97
N LEU A 73 15.59 -16.64 23.41
CA LEU A 73 16.03 -16.06 22.15
C LEU A 73 17.34 -15.27 22.36
N SER A 74 18.34 -15.61 21.56
CA SER A 74 19.55 -14.79 21.44
C SER A 74 19.25 -13.44 20.78
N LEU A 75 20.12 -12.45 20.98
CA LEU A 75 20.00 -11.13 20.33
C LEU A 75 19.90 -11.27 18.80
N GLY A 76 20.67 -12.19 18.21
CA GLY A 76 20.60 -12.49 16.78
C GLY A 76 19.23 -12.99 16.34
N GLN A 77 18.60 -13.89 17.12
CA GLN A 77 17.25 -14.36 16.82
C GLN A 77 16.19 -13.27 16.99
N VAL A 78 16.32 -12.38 17.97
CA VAL A 78 15.40 -11.24 18.12
C VAL A 78 15.48 -10.31 16.90
N VAL A 79 16.68 -10.03 16.42
CA VAL A 79 16.88 -9.25 15.18
C VAL A 79 16.27 -9.99 13.98
N THR A 80 16.49 -11.31 13.88
CA THR A 80 15.86 -12.13 12.83
C THR A 80 14.34 -12.04 12.90
N VAL A 81 13.72 -12.20 14.07
CA VAL A 81 12.26 -12.05 14.25
C VAL A 81 11.79 -10.68 13.78
N SER A 82 12.48 -9.60 14.18
CA SER A 82 12.10 -8.24 13.78
C SER A 82 12.15 -8.06 12.26
N LEU A 83 13.20 -8.54 11.61
CA LEU A 83 13.38 -8.40 10.17
C LEU A 83 12.38 -9.29 9.41
N THR A 84 12.22 -10.55 9.83
CA THR A 84 11.31 -11.48 9.15
C THR A 84 9.86 -11.08 9.35
N ALA A 85 9.46 -10.59 10.52
CA ALA A 85 8.12 -10.06 10.74
C ALA A 85 7.82 -8.83 9.87
N THR A 86 8.79 -7.92 9.73
CA THR A 86 8.64 -6.74 8.85
C THR A 86 8.51 -7.15 7.38
N LEU A 87 9.30 -8.12 6.93
CA LEU A 87 9.23 -8.61 5.55
C LEU A 87 7.95 -9.41 5.29
N ALA A 88 7.54 -10.22 6.27
CA ALA A 88 6.35 -11.05 6.18
C ALA A 88 5.07 -10.19 6.21
N SER A 89 5.04 -9.12 6.99
CA SER A 89 3.90 -8.19 7.03
C SER A 89 3.65 -7.51 5.68
N ILE A 90 4.69 -7.19 4.91
CA ILE A 90 4.55 -6.63 3.55
C ILE A 90 3.92 -7.67 2.60
N GLY A 91 4.20 -8.95 2.81
CA GLY A 91 3.67 -10.06 2.01
C GLY A 91 2.29 -10.57 2.47
N ALA A 92 1.78 -10.09 3.60
CA ALA A 92 0.50 -10.52 4.14
C ALA A 92 -0.67 -9.95 3.32
N ALA A 93 -1.64 -10.79 2.98
CA ALA A 93 -2.83 -10.34 2.26
C ALA A 93 -3.72 -9.49 3.18
N SER A 94 -4.37 -8.46 2.62
CA SER A 94 -5.26 -7.52 3.33
C SER A 94 -6.65 -8.10 3.61
N VAL A 95 -6.70 -9.35 4.06
CA VAL A 95 -7.91 -10.13 4.36
C VAL A 95 -7.83 -10.72 5.78
N PRO A 96 -8.98 -11.08 6.38
CA PRO A 96 -8.98 -11.59 7.75
C PRO A 96 -8.12 -12.84 7.91
N SER A 97 -7.45 -12.94 9.07
CA SER A 97 -6.60 -14.07 9.47
C SER A 97 -5.39 -14.37 8.56
N ALA A 98 -5.05 -13.50 7.59
CA ALA A 98 -3.87 -13.68 6.73
C ALA A 98 -2.55 -13.72 7.54
N GLY A 99 -2.50 -13.02 8.68
CA GLY A 99 -1.34 -12.97 9.58
C GLY A 99 -0.94 -14.32 10.19
N LEU A 100 -1.83 -15.32 10.21
CA LEU A 100 -1.50 -16.65 10.72
C LEU A 100 -0.57 -17.42 9.78
N VAL A 101 -0.69 -17.20 8.47
CA VAL A 101 0.17 -17.87 7.47
C VAL A 101 1.58 -17.30 7.52
N THR A 102 1.70 -15.98 7.62
CA THR A 102 2.98 -15.29 7.71
C THR A 102 3.67 -15.52 9.06
N MET A 103 2.90 -15.77 10.13
CA MET A 103 3.42 -16.24 11.41
C MET A 103 4.25 -17.52 11.30
N LEU A 104 3.83 -18.47 10.46
CA LEU A 104 4.58 -19.72 10.24
C LEU A 104 5.97 -19.44 9.65
N LEU A 105 6.06 -18.45 8.75
CA LEU A 105 7.32 -18.00 8.16
C LEU A 105 8.27 -17.45 9.23
N VAL A 106 7.76 -16.59 10.12
CA VAL A 106 8.55 -15.97 11.19
C VAL A 106 9.06 -17.02 12.17
N LEU A 107 8.21 -17.96 12.62
CA LEU A 107 8.63 -19.04 13.53
C LEU A 107 9.67 -19.97 12.91
N THR A 108 9.47 -20.34 11.64
CA THR A 108 10.40 -21.22 10.92
C THR A 108 11.78 -20.54 10.78
N ALA A 109 11.82 -19.23 10.55
CA ALA A 109 13.07 -18.49 10.40
C ALA A 109 13.95 -18.49 11.66
N VAL A 110 13.36 -18.67 12.85
CA VAL A 110 14.11 -18.77 14.13
C VAL A 110 14.11 -20.16 14.74
N GLY A 111 13.55 -21.15 14.04
CA GLY A 111 13.53 -22.55 14.46
C GLY A 111 12.56 -22.86 15.61
N LEU A 112 11.50 -22.07 15.78
CA LEU A 112 10.49 -22.29 16.81
C LEU A 112 9.41 -23.28 16.34
N PRO A 113 8.82 -24.06 17.28
CA PRO A 113 7.77 -25.02 16.96
C PRO A 113 6.50 -24.32 16.43
N VAL A 114 6.10 -24.67 15.21
CA VAL A 114 4.90 -24.11 14.56
C VAL A 114 3.58 -24.65 15.13
N ASN A 115 3.62 -25.79 15.83
CA ASN A 115 2.42 -26.42 16.41
C ASN A 115 1.75 -25.52 17.47
N ASP A 116 2.52 -24.65 18.11
CA ASP A 116 2.05 -23.74 19.16
C ASP A 116 1.29 -22.52 18.62
N VAL A 117 1.27 -22.33 17.29
CA VAL A 117 0.41 -21.32 16.64
C VAL A 117 -1.07 -21.55 16.96
N SER A 118 -1.47 -22.80 17.22
CA SER A 118 -2.84 -23.16 17.62
C SER A 118 -3.35 -22.36 18.84
N LEU A 119 -2.48 -22.01 19.79
CA LEU A 119 -2.82 -21.17 20.94
C LEU A 119 -3.16 -19.74 20.51
N ILE A 120 -2.46 -19.23 19.49
CA ILE A 120 -2.69 -17.88 18.98
C ILE A 120 -3.97 -17.84 18.14
N VAL A 121 -4.25 -18.89 17.36
CA VAL A 121 -5.50 -19.02 16.58
C VAL A 121 -6.74 -18.80 17.45
N ALA A 122 -6.71 -19.27 18.70
CA ALA A 122 -7.83 -19.11 19.63
C ALA A 122 -8.17 -17.64 19.95
N VAL A 123 -7.18 -16.75 19.89
CA VAL A 123 -7.33 -15.30 20.18
C VAL A 123 -7.21 -14.42 18.94
N ASP A 124 -6.78 -14.99 17.79
CA ASP A 124 -6.51 -14.25 16.55
C ASP A 124 -7.75 -13.49 16.07
N TRP A 125 -8.97 -14.05 16.23
CA TRP A 125 -10.19 -13.36 15.84
C TRP A 125 -10.29 -11.97 16.48
N LEU A 126 -9.88 -11.80 17.73
CA LEU A 126 -9.94 -10.51 18.41
C LEU A 126 -8.74 -9.63 18.04
N LEU A 127 -7.54 -10.22 18.03
CA LEU A 127 -6.31 -9.49 17.73
C LEU A 127 -6.31 -8.95 16.30
N ASP A 128 -6.80 -9.73 15.34
CA ASP A 128 -6.87 -9.36 13.93
C ASP A 128 -7.61 -8.04 13.71
N ARG A 129 -8.75 -7.86 14.39
CA ARG A 129 -9.55 -6.63 14.34
C ARG A 129 -8.75 -5.41 14.79
N PHE A 130 -7.94 -5.55 15.84
CA PHE A 130 -7.07 -4.47 16.30
C PHE A 130 -5.90 -4.21 15.35
N ARG A 131 -5.28 -5.27 14.81
CA ARG A 131 -4.21 -5.14 13.80
C ARG A 131 -4.70 -4.38 12.58
N THR A 132 -5.81 -4.81 11.99
CA THR A 132 -6.43 -4.14 10.83
C THR A 132 -6.73 -2.67 11.14
N SER A 133 -7.30 -2.41 12.31
CA SER A 133 -7.64 -1.06 12.75
C SER A 133 -6.43 -0.14 12.82
N ILE A 134 -5.32 -0.64 13.35
CA ILE A 134 -4.05 0.10 13.45
C ILE A 134 -3.49 0.35 12.04
N ASN A 135 -3.48 -0.65 11.17
CA ASN A 135 -2.99 -0.51 9.78
C ASN A 135 -3.77 0.57 9.03
N VAL A 136 -5.11 0.53 9.08
CA VAL A 136 -5.99 1.54 8.45
C VAL A 136 -5.76 2.95 9.00
N ILE A 137 -5.55 3.07 10.31
CA ILE A 137 -5.21 4.37 10.92
C ILE A 137 -3.84 4.84 10.45
N GLY A 138 -2.85 3.93 10.38
CA GLY A 138 -1.51 4.20 9.87
C GLY A 138 -1.54 4.75 8.45
N ASP A 139 -2.28 4.11 7.55
CA ASP A 139 -2.47 4.58 6.16
C ASP A 139 -3.04 6.00 6.10
N ALA A 140 -4.02 6.28 6.96
CA ALA A 140 -4.65 7.59 7.04
C ALA A 140 -3.70 8.68 7.56
N PHE A 141 -2.86 8.36 8.55
CA PHE A 141 -1.81 9.27 9.00
C PHE A 141 -0.75 9.48 7.92
N GLY A 142 -0.32 8.41 7.26
CA GLY A 142 0.62 8.46 6.14
C GLY A 142 0.11 9.38 5.03
N ALA A 143 -1.17 9.26 4.66
CA ALA A 143 -1.80 10.15 3.68
C ALA A 143 -1.79 11.61 4.13
N GLY A 144 -2.14 11.89 5.39
CA GLY A 144 -2.09 13.26 5.93
C GLY A 144 -0.69 13.86 5.98
N ILE A 145 0.33 13.04 6.26
CA ILE A 145 1.74 13.48 6.25
C ILE A 145 2.17 13.81 4.83
N VAL A 146 1.90 12.93 3.85
CA VAL A 146 2.25 13.16 2.45
C VAL A 146 1.53 14.40 1.91
N ASP A 147 0.25 14.57 2.24
CA ASP A 147 -0.53 15.76 1.87
C ASP A 147 0.08 17.05 2.41
N HIS A 148 0.53 17.05 3.68
CA HIS A 148 1.21 18.19 4.26
C HIS A 148 2.50 18.57 3.50
N TYR A 149 3.33 17.59 3.15
CA TYR A 149 4.59 17.83 2.43
C TYR A 149 4.41 18.21 0.96
N CYS A 150 3.37 17.70 0.30
CA CYS A 150 3.13 17.96 -1.13
C CYS A 150 2.24 19.18 -1.40
N LYS A 151 1.71 19.84 -0.35
CA LYS A 151 0.73 20.93 -0.48
C LYS A 151 1.18 22.07 -1.39
N GLU A 152 2.43 22.52 -1.25
CA GLU A 152 2.98 23.60 -2.10
C GLU A 152 3.18 23.16 -3.55
N GLN A 153 3.66 21.93 -3.76
CA GLN A 153 3.87 21.35 -5.08
C GLN A 153 2.55 21.23 -5.85
N PHE A 154 1.48 20.81 -5.16
CA PHE A 154 0.15 20.75 -5.73
C PHE A 154 -0.42 22.13 -6.06
N ALA A 155 -0.24 23.11 -5.18
CA ALA A 155 -0.68 24.48 -5.46
C ALA A 155 0.03 25.07 -6.69
N GLN A 156 1.34 24.86 -6.83
CA GLN A 156 2.10 25.28 -8.01
C GLN A 156 1.62 24.59 -9.28
N HIS A 157 1.46 23.26 -9.23
CA HIS A 157 0.96 22.48 -10.37
C HIS A 157 -0.44 22.94 -10.81
N ASP A 158 -1.34 23.24 -9.86
CA ASP A 158 -2.69 23.70 -10.16
C ASP A 158 -2.69 25.11 -10.78
N LEU A 159 -1.82 26.00 -10.32
CA LEU A 159 -1.62 27.33 -10.91
C LEU A 159 -1.10 27.24 -12.35
N GLU A 160 -0.09 26.42 -12.59
CA GLU A 160 0.45 26.21 -13.93
C GLU A 160 -0.59 25.61 -14.87
N HIS A 161 -1.30 24.57 -14.41
CA HIS A 161 -2.36 23.93 -15.18
C HIS A 161 -3.47 24.92 -15.56
N ASN A 162 -3.94 25.72 -14.60
CA ASN A 162 -4.97 26.72 -14.84
C ASN A 162 -4.49 27.84 -15.77
N ARG A 163 -3.22 28.25 -15.69
CA ARG A 163 -2.62 29.22 -16.63
C ARG A 163 -2.60 28.65 -18.05
N HIS A 164 -2.23 27.39 -18.23
CA HIS A 164 -2.26 26.73 -19.53
C HIS A 164 -3.67 26.64 -20.11
N LEU A 165 -4.67 26.28 -19.29
CA LEU A 165 -6.07 26.27 -19.71
C LEU A 165 -6.54 27.67 -20.12
N SER A 166 -6.29 28.68 -19.28
CA SER A 166 -6.66 30.07 -19.58
C SER A 166 -6.05 30.56 -20.90
N ASN A 167 -4.76 30.27 -21.14
CA ASN A 167 -4.10 30.62 -22.39
C ASN A 167 -4.68 29.88 -23.60
N ALA A 168 -5.05 28.61 -23.44
CA ALA A 168 -5.69 27.83 -24.51
C ALA A 168 -7.08 28.37 -24.86
N TYR A 169 -7.85 28.83 -23.87
CA TYR A 169 -9.14 29.49 -24.09
C TYR A 169 -8.99 30.88 -24.72
N ALA A 170 -7.96 31.64 -24.35
CA ALA A 170 -7.69 32.96 -24.92
C ALA A 170 -7.21 32.89 -26.39
N HIS A 171 -6.56 31.78 -26.78
CA HIS A 171 -5.99 31.59 -28.11
C HIS A 171 -6.38 30.21 -28.71
N PRO A 172 -7.65 30.03 -29.09
CA PRO A 172 -8.16 28.73 -29.54
C PRO A 172 -7.50 28.24 -30.84
N GLU A 173 -7.09 29.14 -31.73
CA GLU A 173 -6.39 28.78 -32.97
C GLU A 173 -4.97 28.24 -32.71
N ALA A 174 -4.24 28.82 -31.76
CA ALA A 174 -2.92 28.35 -31.35
C ALA A 174 -3.01 27.00 -30.61
N ALA A 175 -4.04 26.81 -29.79
CA ALA A 175 -4.31 25.54 -29.12
C ALA A 175 -4.65 24.42 -30.13
N ALA A 176 -5.44 24.72 -31.16
CA ALA A 176 -5.78 23.78 -32.23
C ALA A 176 -4.54 23.36 -33.04
N LEU A 177 -3.63 24.29 -33.32
CA LEU A 177 -2.34 24.00 -33.97
C LEU A 177 -1.45 23.10 -33.11
N LEU A 178 -1.29 23.39 -31.83
CA LEU A 178 -0.52 22.55 -30.89
C LEU A 178 -1.10 21.12 -30.75
N LEU A 179 -2.43 20.97 -30.75
CA LEU A 179 -3.08 19.66 -30.72
C LEU A 179 -2.87 18.89 -32.04
N LYS A 180 -2.90 19.59 -33.18
CA LYS A 180 -2.61 19.01 -34.48
C LYS A 180 -1.15 18.54 -34.57
N ASP A 181 -0.23 19.33 -34.02
CA ASP A 181 1.21 19.04 -33.98
C ASP A 181 1.54 17.89 -33.02
N LYS A 182 0.93 17.83 -31.83
CA LYS A 182 1.02 16.67 -30.93
C LYS A 182 0.47 15.38 -31.56
N ARG A 183 -0.64 15.46 -32.30
CA ARG A 183 -1.18 14.31 -33.03
C ARG A 183 -0.25 13.85 -34.15
N LEU A 184 0.37 14.77 -34.88
CA LEU A 184 1.36 14.46 -35.91
C LEU A 184 2.65 13.86 -35.30
N SER A 185 3.09 14.34 -34.15
CA SER A 185 4.26 13.83 -33.44
C SER A 185 4.03 12.41 -32.91
N ASN A 186 2.88 12.14 -32.27
CA ASN A 186 2.52 10.80 -31.82
C ASN A 186 2.31 9.82 -32.99
N ALA A 187 1.76 10.27 -34.11
CA ALA A 187 1.64 9.44 -35.31
C ALA A 187 3.02 9.04 -35.88
N LYS A 188 3.98 9.97 -35.93
CA LYS A 188 5.35 9.69 -36.36
C LYS A 188 6.10 8.74 -35.42
N GLN A 189 5.83 8.78 -34.11
CA GLN A 189 6.41 7.82 -33.16
C GLN A 189 5.85 6.39 -33.36
N HIS A 190 4.60 6.25 -33.79
CA HIS A 190 4.03 4.95 -34.12
C HIS A 190 4.48 4.40 -35.48
N GLU A 191 4.82 5.24 -36.46
CA GLU A 191 5.33 4.79 -37.77
C GLU A 191 6.83 4.38 -37.74
N GLY A 192 7.61 4.83 -36.76
CA GLY A 192 9.04 4.50 -36.62
C GLY A 192 9.37 3.10 -36.07
N GLY A 193 8.38 2.33 -35.61
CA GLY A 193 8.57 0.99 -35.02
C GLY A 193 8.40 -0.19 -35.98
N GLY A 194 8.14 0.07 -37.26
CA GLY A 194 7.63 -0.92 -38.20
C GLY A 194 8.61 -1.48 -39.24
N TYR A 195 9.92 -1.51 -39.01
CA TYR A 195 10.86 -2.17 -39.94
C TYR A 195 12.03 -2.82 -39.20
N ASN A 196 11.81 -4.04 -38.70
CA ASN A 196 12.88 -5.03 -38.45
C ASN A 196 12.24 -6.41 -38.21
N ALA A 197 11.68 -7.02 -39.25
CA ALA A 197 11.24 -8.41 -39.21
C ALA A 197 11.31 -9.06 -40.60
N LEU A 198 12.35 -8.80 -41.38
CA LEU A 198 12.60 -9.52 -42.62
C LEU A 198 14.11 -9.61 -42.88
N SER A 199 14.77 -10.58 -42.26
CA SER A 199 15.87 -11.33 -42.89
C SER A 199 16.41 -12.41 -41.93
N THR A 200 16.76 -13.54 -42.52
CA THR A 200 17.45 -14.74 -42.00
C THR A 200 16.58 -15.82 -41.38
N GLU A 201 16.13 -16.77 -42.21
CA GLU A 201 16.68 -18.14 -42.23
C GLU A 201 16.05 -18.98 -43.38
N GLU A 202 16.77 -19.10 -44.49
CA GLU A 202 16.82 -20.35 -45.29
C GLU A 202 17.92 -21.21 -44.63
N THR A 203 17.81 -22.51 -44.35
CA THR A 203 17.58 -23.63 -45.28
C THR A 203 17.48 -24.97 -44.50
N PRO A 204 17.05 -26.07 -45.15
CA PRO A 204 16.56 -27.29 -44.52
C PRO A 204 17.59 -28.43 -44.43
N ARG A 205 17.37 -29.36 -43.48
CA ARG A 205 17.54 -30.83 -43.62
C ARG A 205 16.90 -31.57 -42.45
#